data_AF-A0A2E4FP69-F1
#
_entry.id   AF-A0A2E4FP69-F1
#
_cell.length_a   1.000
_cell.length_b   1.000
_cell.length_c   1.000
_cell.angle_alpha   90.00
_cell.angle_beta   90.00
_cell.angle_gamma   90.00
#
_symmetry.space_group_name_H-M   'P 1'
#
loop_
_entity.id
_entity.type
_entity.pdbx_description
1 polymer ?
#
loop_
_entity_poly.entity_id
_entity_poly.type
_entity_poly.pdbx_seq_one_letter_code
_entity_poly.pdbx_strand_id
1 'polypeptide(L)'
;MATRAAVLALFLGLITPPVFALPDWIWIDSPATAEGVVFYHGFDADPARLKSAHLRLVTDFTTVKLTINGQQTGIAEAFEPVLKLDALPLLLSGANEIRLLGKTAGG
;
A
#
# COMPACT_ATOMS: atom_id res chain seq x y z
N MET A 1 44.96 13.32 11.99
CA MET A 1 43.52 13.04 12.19
C MET A 1 42.79 12.95 10.84
N ALA A 2 43.19 12.04 9.92
CA ALA A 2 42.58 11.95 8.58
C ALA A 2 41.99 10.55 8.27
N THR A 3 42.34 9.54 9.06
CA THR A 3 41.97 8.14 8.83
C THR A 3 40.54 7.79 9.27
N ARG A 4 39.92 8.59 10.14
CA ARG A 4 38.54 8.33 10.62
C ARG A 4 37.46 8.83 9.65
N ALA A 5 37.75 9.84 8.84
CA ALA A 5 36.79 10.39 7.88
C ALA A 5 36.58 9.49 6.66
N ALA A 6 37.64 8.83 6.19
CA ALA A 6 37.58 7.96 5.01
C ALA A 6 36.73 6.69 5.23
N VAL A 7 36.71 6.15 6.45
CA VAL A 7 35.93 4.95 6.80
C VAL A 7 34.43 5.23 6.77
N LEU A 8 34.00 6.42 7.24
CA LEU A 8 32.58 6.78 7.30
C LEU A 8 31.96 6.97 5.90
N ALA A 9 32.74 7.48 4.94
CA ALA A 9 32.29 7.66 3.56
C ALA A 9 32.10 6.32 2.82
N LEU A 10 32.90 5.29 3.14
CA LEU A 10 32.80 3.98 2.50
C LEU A 10 31.50 3.23 2.88
N PHE A 11 30.98 3.46 4.10
CA PHE A 11 29.73 2.82 4.54
C PHE A 11 28.47 3.45 3.94
N LEU A 12 28.50 4.74 3.58
CA LEU A 12 27.33 5.43 3.01
C LEU A 12 27.04 5.02 1.56
N GLY A 13 28.05 4.58 0.79
CA GLY A 13 27.88 4.15 -0.60
C GLY A 13 27.29 2.74 -0.79
N LEU A 14 27.17 1.96 0.29
CA LEU A 14 26.67 0.58 0.27
C LEU A 14 25.21 0.45 0.74
N ILE A 15 24.59 1.55 1.17
CA ILE A 15 23.18 1.58 1.54
C ILE A 15 22.39 1.95 0.29
N THR A 16 22.26 1.01 -0.65
CA THR A 16 21.16 1.10 -1.62
C THR A 16 19.88 1.04 -0.78
N PRO A 17 19.07 2.12 -0.72
CA PRO A 17 17.79 2.02 -0.05
C PRO A 17 17.04 0.85 -0.68
N PRO A 18 16.30 0.03 0.10
CA PRO A 18 15.45 -0.98 -0.49
C PRO A 18 14.58 -0.26 -1.52
N VAL A 19 14.77 -0.61 -2.79
CA VAL A 19 13.87 -0.19 -3.85
C VAL A 19 12.58 -0.92 -3.52
N PHE A 20 11.72 -0.28 -2.73
CA PHE A 20 10.32 -0.65 -2.69
C PHE A 20 9.88 -0.58 -4.15
N ALA A 21 9.58 -1.74 -4.74
CA ALA A 21 9.06 -1.81 -6.09
C ALA A 21 7.96 -0.75 -6.22
N LEU A 22 8.02 0.05 -7.29
CA LEU A 22 6.95 1.00 -7.56
C LEU A 22 5.65 0.19 -7.69
N PRO A 23 4.54 0.64 -7.10
CA PRO A 23 3.29 -0.08 -7.22
C PRO A 23 2.88 -0.16 -8.69
N ASP A 24 2.42 -1.33 -9.11
CA ASP A 24 1.87 -1.56 -10.45
C ASP A 24 0.38 -1.18 -10.50
N TRP A 25 -0.06 -0.67 -11.63
CA TRP A 25 -1.49 -0.54 -11.91
C TRP A 25 -2.09 -1.93 -12.12
N ILE A 26 -3.16 -2.23 -11.40
CA ILE A 26 -3.89 -3.50 -11.49
C ILE A 26 -5.29 -3.25 -12.05
N TRP A 27 -5.76 -4.17 -12.89
CA TRP A 27 -7.11 -4.16 -13.43
C TRP A 27 -7.63 -5.58 -13.63
N ILE A 28 -8.93 -5.72 -13.88
CA ILE A 28 -9.55 -6.99 -14.23
C ILE A 28 -9.65 -7.14 -15.76
N ASP A 29 -9.51 -8.35 -16.28
CA ASP A 29 -9.63 -8.58 -17.73
C ASP A 29 -11.08 -8.44 -18.24
N SER A 30 -12.05 -8.44 -17.32
CA SER A 30 -13.48 -8.35 -17.61
C SER A 30 -14.01 -6.91 -17.49
N PRO A 31 -15.11 -6.57 -18.17
CA PRO A 31 -15.76 -5.27 -17.97
C PRO A 31 -16.20 -5.10 -16.51
N ALA A 32 -16.07 -3.87 -15.99
CA ALA A 32 -16.64 -3.54 -14.69
C ALA A 32 -18.17 -3.71 -14.71
N THR A 33 -18.73 -4.26 -13.63
CA THR A 33 -20.19 -4.40 -13.49
C THR A 33 -20.76 -3.18 -12.78
N ALA A 34 -22.10 -3.02 -12.79
CA ALA A 34 -22.79 -1.99 -12.01
C ALA A 34 -22.51 -2.09 -10.49
N GLU A 35 -22.15 -3.28 -10.00
CA GLU A 35 -21.77 -3.50 -8.60
C GLU A 35 -20.34 -3.02 -8.28
N GLY A 36 -19.55 -2.66 -9.30
CA GLY A 36 -18.16 -2.23 -9.17
C GLY A 36 -17.17 -3.38 -9.30
N VAL A 37 -15.90 -3.10 -8.99
CA VAL A 37 -14.81 -4.07 -9.05
C VAL A 37 -14.24 -4.26 -7.65
N VAL A 38 -14.01 -5.51 -7.26
CA VAL A 38 -13.41 -5.85 -5.97
C VAL A 38 -12.04 -6.46 -6.18
N PHE A 39 -11.02 -5.84 -5.57
CA PHE A 39 -9.70 -6.45 -5.42
C PHE A 39 -9.53 -6.94 -3.99
N TYR A 40 -8.92 -8.12 -3.86
CA TYR A 40 -8.66 -8.77 -2.60
C TYR A 40 -7.21 -9.26 -2.55
N HIS A 41 -6.54 -9.02 -1.42
CA HIS A 41 -5.22 -9.56 -1.16
C HIS A 41 -5.13 -10.01 0.30
N GLY A 42 -4.77 -11.28 0.51
CA GLY A 42 -4.46 -11.83 1.83
C GLY A 42 -2.95 -11.97 2.02
N PHE A 43 -2.46 -11.70 3.23
CA PHE A 43 -1.04 -11.80 3.57
C PHE A 43 -0.85 -12.08 5.06
N ASP A 44 0.28 -12.69 5.43
CA ASP A 44 0.66 -12.87 6.83
C ASP A 44 1.52 -11.70 7.32
N ALA A 45 1.30 -11.25 8.55
CA ALA A 45 2.11 -10.24 9.21
C ALA A 45 2.37 -10.59 10.68
N ASP A 46 3.50 -10.11 11.21
CA ASP A 46 3.77 -10.10 12.64
C ASP A 46 4.01 -8.65 13.07
N PRO A 47 2.96 -7.91 13.47
CA PRO A 47 3.04 -6.48 13.77
C PRO A 47 4.06 -6.13 14.85
N ALA A 48 4.31 -7.05 15.79
CA ALA A 48 5.29 -6.86 16.85
C ALA A 48 6.74 -6.78 16.33
N ARG A 49 7.00 -7.30 15.13
CA ARG A 49 8.31 -7.28 14.47
C ARG A 49 8.44 -6.18 13.41
N LEU A 50 7.36 -5.50 13.06
CA LEU A 50 7.36 -4.43 12.08
C LEU A 50 7.75 -3.11 12.74
N LYS A 51 8.63 -2.34 12.08
CA LYS A 51 8.96 -0.96 12.51
C LYS A 51 7.91 0.06 12.05
N SER A 52 7.31 -0.20 10.90
CA SER A 52 6.23 0.61 10.32
C SER A 52 5.48 -0.20 9.26
N ALA A 53 4.26 0.22 8.95
CA ALA A 53 3.49 -0.27 7.81
C ALA A 53 2.74 0.90 7.19
N HIS A 54 3.13 1.30 5.98
CA HIS A 54 2.53 2.44 5.29
C HIS A 54 1.78 1.97 4.06
N LEU A 55 0.51 2.33 3.96
CA LEU A 55 -0.29 2.08 2.77
C LEU A 55 -0.47 3.37 1.98
N ARG A 56 -0.27 3.26 0.66
CA ARG A 56 -0.49 4.33 -0.32
C ARG A 56 -1.39 3.77 -1.41
N LEU A 57 -2.46 4.50 -1.73
CA LEU A 57 -3.41 4.11 -2.75
C LEU A 57 -3.70 5.27 -3.69
N VAL A 58 -3.63 4.99 -4.99
CA VAL A 58 -4.05 5.85 -6.09
C VAL A 58 -4.98 5.02 -6.97
N THR A 59 -5.98 5.65 -7.55
CA THR A 59 -7.02 4.97 -8.32
C THR A 59 -7.49 5.85 -9.46
N ASP A 60 -7.97 5.27 -10.55
CA ASP A 60 -8.72 5.94 -11.63
C ASP A 60 -10.24 5.69 -11.54
N PHE A 61 -10.71 4.78 -10.67
CA PHE A 61 -12.11 4.71 -10.26
C PHE A 61 -12.60 6.06 -9.71
N THR A 62 -13.90 6.34 -9.86
CA THR A 62 -14.55 7.51 -9.24
C THR A 62 -14.36 7.50 -7.73
N THR A 63 -14.56 6.34 -7.10
CA THR A 63 -14.21 6.12 -5.69
C THR A 63 -13.72 4.69 -5.47
N VAL A 64 -12.77 4.52 -4.55
CA VAL A 64 -12.39 3.22 -3.98
C VAL A 64 -12.59 3.25 -2.48
N LYS A 65 -13.40 2.33 -1.96
CA LYS A 65 -13.45 2.04 -0.53
C LYS A 65 -12.35 1.05 -0.16
N LEU A 66 -11.48 1.45 0.76
CA LEU A 66 -10.44 0.60 1.33
C LEU A 66 -10.91 -0.01 2.65
N THR A 67 -10.73 -1.32 2.78
CA THR A 67 -10.99 -2.08 4.00
C THR A 67 -9.75 -2.90 4.35
N ILE A 68 -9.34 -2.89 5.62
CA ILE A 68 -8.28 -3.75 6.16
C ILE A 68 -8.90 -4.57 7.29
N ASN A 69 -8.80 -5.90 7.22
CA ASN A 69 -9.34 -6.82 8.24
C ASN A 69 -10.82 -6.53 8.59
N GLY A 70 -11.67 -6.35 7.57
CA GLY A 70 -13.08 -5.99 7.73
C GLY A 70 -13.39 -4.55 8.17
N GLN A 71 -12.41 -3.76 8.60
CA GLN A 71 -12.60 -2.36 9.00
C GLN A 71 -12.41 -1.42 7.80
N GLN A 72 -13.38 -0.53 7.54
CA GLN A 72 -13.22 0.54 6.55
C GLN A 72 -12.21 1.58 7.07
N THR A 73 -11.13 1.79 6.31
CA THR A 73 -9.98 2.61 6.77
C THR A 73 -9.74 3.83 5.89
N GLY A 74 -10.39 3.92 4.73
CA GLY A 74 -10.34 5.12 3.90
C GLY A 74 -11.19 5.02 2.63
N ILE A 75 -11.33 6.17 1.97
CA ILE A 75 -11.89 6.31 0.63
C ILE A 75 -10.84 7.05 -0.20
N ALA A 76 -10.50 6.52 -1.37
CA ALA A 76 -9.67 7.18 -2.36
C ALA A 76 -10.54 7.66 -3.53
N GLU A 77 -10.26 8.86 -4.02
CA GLU A 77 -10.91 9.45 -5.20
C GLU A 77 -9.98 9.36 -6.41
N ALA A 78 -10.53 9.60 -7.61
CA ALA A 78 -9.80 9.47 -8.85
C ALA A 78 -8.57 10.38 -8.91
N PHE A 79 -7.43 9.79 -9.25
CA PHE A 79 -6.09 10.35 -9.46
C PHE A 79 -5.45 10.99 -8.23
N GLU A 80 -6.10 11.97 -7.60
CA GLU A 80 -5.58 12.72 -6.47
C GLU A 80 -6.70 13.17 -5.51
N PRO A 81 -6.39 13.33 -4.21
CA PRO A 81 -5.09 13.10 -3.56
C PRO A 81 -4.78 11.61 -3.33
N VAL A 82 -3.50 11.26 -3.31
CA VAL A 82 -3.04 9.91 -2.89
C VAL A 82 -3.53 9.65 -1.47
N LEU A 83 -4.33 8.59 -1.27
CA LEU A 83 -4.69 8.13 0.07
C LEU A 83 -3.44 7.55 0.73
N LYS A 84 -3.08 8.08 1.89
CA LYS A 84 -1.95 7.62 2.71
C LYS A 84 -2.44 7.33 4.11
N LEU A 85 -2.08 6.17 4.66
CA LEU A 85 -2.40 5.82 6.05
C LEU A 85 -1.29 5.01 6.70
N ASP A 86 -1.19 5.15 8.02
CA ASP A 86 -0.43 4.24 8.87
C ASP A 86 -1.28 2.98 9.09
N ALA A 87 -0.85 1.87 8.50
CA ALA A 87 -1.56 0.61 8.52
C ALA A 87 -1.20 -0.24 9.73
N LEU A 88 -0.09 0.07 10.42
CA LEU A 88 0.43 -0.77 11.50
C LEU A 88 -0.60 -1.03 12.60
N PRO A 89 -1.41 -0.05 13.06
CA PRO A 89 -2.42 -0.28 14.10
C PRO A 89 -3.59 -1.16 13.66
N LEU A 90 -3.72 -1.42 12.35
CA LEU A 90 -4.83 -2.16 11.75
C LEU A 90 -4.46 -3.62 11.48
N LEU A 91 -3.19 -3.99 11.62
CA LEU A 91 -2.69 -5.32 11.34
C LEU A 91 -2.89 -6.27 12.54
N LEU A 92 -3.20 -7.52 12.21
CA LEU A 92 -3.30 -8.64 13.14
C LEU A 92 -2.03 -9.48 13.07
N SER A 93 -1.72 -10.23 14.13
CA SER A 93 -0.68 -11.27 14.07
C SER A 93 -1.23 -12.48 13.30
N GLY A 94 -0.47 -12.94 12.30
CA GLY A 94 -0.90 -13.97 11.36
C GLY A 94 -1.62 -13.38 10.15
N ALA A 95 -2.75 -13.97 9.78
CA ALA A 95 -3.47 -13.63 8.55
C ALA A 95 -4.13 -12.25 8.60
N ASN A 96 -3.92 -11.48 7.53
CA ASN A 96 -4.50 -10.18 7.27
C ASN A 96 -5.12 -10.14 5.88
N GLU A 97 -6.05 -9.21 5.69
CA GLU A 97 -6.65 -8.93 4.38
C GLU A 97 -6.71 -7.43 4.08
N ILE A 98 -6.53 -7.11 2.79
CA ILE A 98 -6.86 -5.82 2.20
C ILE A 98 -7.93 -6.05 1.13
N ARG A 99 -8.97 -5.22 1.15
CA ARG A 99 -10.05 -5.19 0.17
C ARG A 99 -10.21 -3.78 -0.40
N LEU A 100 -10.29 -3.69 -1.72
CA LEU A 100 -10.60 -2.47 -2.45
C LEU A 100 -11.90 -2.68 -3.21
N LEU A 101 -12.90 -1.82 -2.98
CA LEU A 101 -14.13 -1.78 -3.76
C LEU A 101 -14.12 -0.52 -4.62
N GLY A 102 -13.82 -0.67 -5.91
CA GLY A 102 -13.82 0.40 -6.90
C GLY A 102 -15.17 0.59 -7.56
N LYS A 103 -15.59 1.84 -7.72
CA LYS A 103 -16.80 2.25 -8.45
C LYS A 103 -16.41 3.09 -9.67
N THR A 104 -16.84 2.67 -10.84
CA THR A 104 -16.69 3.44 -12.09
C THR A 104 -17.91 4.34 -12.30
N ALA A 105 -17.71 5.51 -12.93
CA ALA A 105 -18.81 6.33 -13.38
C ALA A 105 -19.45 5.65 -14.60
N GLY A 106 -20.67 5.13 -14.43
CA GLY A 106 -21.44 4.49 -15.49
C GLY A 106 -21.32 2.97 -15.50
N GLY A 107 -22.42 2.33 -15.10
CA GLY A 107 -22.90 1.07 -15.67
C GLY A 107 -24.12 1.37 -16.51
#